data_AF-A0A7R9FMB8-F1
#
_entry.id   AF-A0A7R9FMB8-F1
#
_cell.length_a   1.000
_cell.length_b   1.000
_cell.length_c   1.000
_cell.angle_alpha   90.00
_cell.angle_beta   90.00
_cell.angle_gamma   90.00
#
_symmetry.space_group_name_H-M   'P 1'
#
loop_
_entity.id
_entity.type
_entity.pdbx_description
1 polymer ?
#
loop_
_entity_poly.entity_id
_entity_poly.type
_entity_poly.pdbx_seq_one_letter_code
_entity_poly.pdbx_strand_id
1 'polypeptide(L)'
;MTNAFLIPGLEDKASACEMLVCYARELKDGFADYAETVVKLMVPMLKFYFHDGVRTAAAESLPYLLDCGKIKGPEYLQGMWNYIYPELLKAIDTEPENEVLAEHMYSLAKCIETLGNGCLTEAAMAELLKILNKLMLEHFNKAVARQEKRKDEDYDEVVEEQLANEDDEDVYILSKIADIIHSLFLSYKSDFFPYFDQIVNHFVKCLSPEMPWSDHQWALCIFDDVIEYGGPNCVKYQQHFLGPLLNYVSDEMAEVRQAAVYGWGALAQFGGESFAAVCAEAVPRLVKIITDPESRAVENINPTENAISAITKILKYNSSRLNVQELLPHWLSWLPVWEDMDEAPHVYGYLCDLIEANHPLVLGNNHENLPKLIAIIAEAFARDAINVDHTEAKRMISLIRQVQGNENMFQACIGQLTVEQQQALHEVLSGTN
;
A
#
# COMPACT_ATOMS: atom_id res chain seq x y z
N MET A 1 35.70 -26.56 15.78
CA MET A 1 34.82 -27.61 16.34
C MET A 1 34.22 -27.08 17.63
N THR A 2 33.21 -26.24 17.48
CA THR A 2 32.35 -25.76 18.56
C THR A 2 31.03 -26.47 18.36
N ASN A 3 30.76 -27.48 19.19
CA ASN A 3 29.47 -28.15 19.22
C ASN A 3 28.42 -27.12 19.65
N ALA A 4 27.68 -26.59 18.68
CA ALA A 4 26.39 -25.97 18.95
C ALA A 4 25.53 -27.01 19.67
N PHE A 5 25.07 -26.66 20.87
CA PHE A 5 24.03 -27.40 21.56
C PHE A 5 22.75 -27.30 20.73
N LEU A 6 22.58 -28.17 19.74
CA LEU A 6 21.26 -28.48 19.18
C LEU A 6 20.45 -29.10 20.32
N ILE A 7 19.66 -28.29 21.03
CA ILE A 7 18.66 -28.79 21.96
C ILE A 7 17.68 -29.61 21.12
N PRO A 8 17.58 -30.94 21.30
CA PRO A 8 16.66 -31.77 20.51
C PRO A 8 15.23 -31.25 20.68
N GLY A 9 14.54 -31.00 19.56
CA GLY A 9 13.13 -30.58 19.52
C GLY A 9 12.85 -29.08 19.34
N LEU A 10 13.87 -28.22 19.17
CA LEU A 10 13.61 -26.81 18.81
C LEU A 10 13.00 -26.66 17.41
N GLU A 11 13.54 -27.38 16.43
CA GLU A 11 13.00 -27.44 15.06
C GLU A 11 11.60 -28.04 15.02
N ASP A 12 11.36 -29.12 15.78
CA ASP A 12 10.02 -29.72 15.91
C ASP A 12 9.03 -28.73 16.53
N LYS A 13 9.49 -27.89 17.46
CA LYS A 13 8.70 -26.84 18.09
C LYS A 13 8.39 -25.71 17.12
N ALA A 14 9.37 -25.24 16.35
CA ALA A 14 9.16 -24.24 15.30
C ALA A 14 8.13 -24.74 14.28
N SER A 15 8.33 -25.96 13.77
CA SER A 15 7.41 -26.63 12.85
C SER A 15 5.99 -26.74 13.43
N ALA A 16 5.86 -27.10 14.72
CA ALA A 16 4.55 -27.17 15.37
C ALA A 16 3.88 -25.80 15.52
N CYS A 17 4.65 -24.75 15.82
CA CYS A 17 4.15 -23.38 15.87
C CYS A 17 3.67 -22.91 14.48
N GLU A 18 4.43 -23.17 13.42
CA GLU A 18 4.04 -22.87 12.04
C GLU A 18 2.75 -23.61 11.64
N MET A 19 2.58 -24.87 12.06
CA MET A 19 1.33 -25.59 11.80
C MET A 19 0.12 -24.95 12.48
N LEU A 20 0.29 -24.39 13.68
CA LEU A 20 -0.78 -23.63 14.34
C LEU A 20 -1.12 -22.34 13.58
N VAL A 21 -0.14 -21.67 12.99
CA VAL A 21 -0.37 -20.53 12.09
C VAL A 21 -1.22 -20.96 10.90
N CYS A 22 -0.82 -22.04 10.21
CA CYS A 22 -1.54 -22.58 9.07
C CYS A 22 -2.99 -22.95 9.44
N TYR A 23 -3.21 -23.63 10.57
CA TYR A 23 -4.57 -23.98 10.98
C TYR A 23 -5.44 -22.76 11.27
N ALA A 24 -4.90 -21.74 11.95
CA ALA A 24 -5.63 -20.50 12.20
C ALA A 24 -5.99 -19.78 10.89
N ARG A 25 -5.02 -19.64 9.96
CA ARG A 25 -5.21 -18.95 8.68
C ARG A 25 -6.23 -19.65 7.78
N GLU A 26 -6.13 -20.96 7.63
CA GLU A 26 -6.95 -21.72 6.67
C GLU A 26 -8.35 -22.04 7.21
N LEU A 27 -8.49 -22.35 8.50
CA LEU A 27 -9.77 -22.78 9.06
C LEU A 27 -10.66 -21.61 9.52
N LYS A 28 -10.10 -20.42 9.76
CA LYS A 28 -10.81 -19.20 10.16
C LYS A 28 -11.79 -19.48 11.32
N ASP A 29 -13.07 -19.19 11.15
CA ASP A 29 -14.13 -19.47 12.13
C ASP A 29 -14.14 -20.91 12.65
N GLY A 30 -13.69 -21.89 11.85
CA GLY A 30 -13.55 -23.29 12.24
C GLY A 30 -12.51 -23.54 13.33
N PHE A 31 -11.58 -22.60 13.56
CA PHE A 31 -10.56 -22.68 14.60
C PHE A 31 -10.93 -21.88 15.87
N ALA A 32 -12.09 -21.23 15.90
CA ALA A 32 -12.49 -20.30 16.97
C ALA A 32 -12.46 -20.92 18.38
N ASP A 33 -12.81 -22.20 18.53
CA ASP A 33 -12.84 -22.90 19.83
C ASP A 33 -11.43 -23.12 20.41
N TYR A 34 -10.38 -23.08 19.57
CA TYR A 34 -9.00 -23.27 19.99
C TYR A 34 -8.26 -21.93 20.18
N ALA A 35 -8.80 -20.84 19.63
CA ALA A 35 -8.09 -19.57 19.48
C ALA A 35 -7.49 -19.03 20.80
N GLU A 36 -8.27 -18.92 21.88
CA GLU A 36 -7.77 -18.44 23.18
C GLU A 36 -6.69 -19.36 23.77
N THR A 37 -6.85 -20.68 23.61
CA THR A 37 -5.87 -21.66 24.11
C THR A 37 -4.54 -21.51 23.36
N VAL A 38 -4.60 -21.35 22.04
CA VAL A 38 -3.41 -21.16 21.21
C VAL A 38 -2.77 -19.80 21.47
N VAL A 39 -3.55 -18.73 21.70
CA VAL A 39 -3.00 -17.43 22.13
C VAL A 39 -2.20 -17.56 23.43
N LYS A 40 -2.72 -18.27 24.43
CA LYS A 40 -2.01 -18.52 25.70
C LYS A 40 -0.73 -19.34 25.51
N LEU A 41 -0.65 -20.14 24.45
CA LEU A 41 0.56 -20.87 24.08
C LEU A 41 1.57 -19.99 23.33
N MET A 42 1.10 -19.18 22.38
CA MET A 42 1.95 -18.40 21.47
C MET A 42 2.51 -17.12 22.09
N VAL A 43 1.75 -16.41 22.93
CA VAL A 43 2.23 -15.15 23.51
C VAL A 43 3.56 -15.30 24.29
N PRO A 44 3.76 -16.34 25.13
CA PRO A 44 5.06 -16.58 25.75
C PRO A 44 6.18 -16.90 24.74
N MET A 45 5.85 -17.39 23.56
CA MET A 45 6.82 -17.78 22.53
C MET A 45 7.44 -16.58 21.81
N LEU A 46 6.83 -15.40 21.87
CA LEU A 46 7.41 -14.13 21.37
C LEU A 46 8.78 -13.82 21.99
N LYS A 47 9.06 -14.35 23.19
CA LYS A 47 10.32 -14.13 23.94
C LYS A 47 11.13 -15.42 24.08
N PHE A 48 10.89 -16.39 23.21
CA PHE A 48 11.63 -17.64 23.17
C PHE A 48 12.94 -17.45 22.37
N TYR A 49 13.90 -16.72 22.95
CA TYR A 49 15.20 -16.37 22.35
C TYR A 49 16.13 -17.55 22.04
N PHE A 50 15.63 -18.79 22.12
CA PHE A 50 16.37 -19.99 21.74
C PHE A 50 16.16 -20.35 20.26
N HIS A 51 15.16 -19.77 19.59
CA HIS A 51 14.85 -20.07 18.19
C HIS A 51 14.03 -18.97 17.51
N ASP A 52 14.52 -18.46 16.39
CA ASP A 52 13.93 -17.32 15.68
C ASP A 52 12.59 -17.71 15.05
N GLY A 53 12.54 -18.84 14.34
CA GLY A 53 11.30 -19.35 13.74
C GLY A 53 10.16 -19.58 14.74
N VAL A 54 10.44 -19.86 16.02
CA VAL A 54 9.40 -19.97 17.05
C VAL A 54 8.81 -18.60 17.39
N ARG A 55 9.66 -17.55 17.46
CA ARG A 55 9.23 -16.17 17.74
C ARG A 55 8.45 -15.60 16.56
N THR A 56 8.97 -15.80 15.33
CA THR A 56 8.30 -15.44 14.09
C THR A 56 6.92 -16.08 13.98
N ALA A 57 6.83 -17.42 14.11
CA ALA A 57 5.54 -18.11 14.03
C ALA A 57 4.58 -17.69 15.17
N ALA A 58 5.10 -17.38 16.34
CA ALA A 58 4.28 -16.85 17.43
C ALA A 58 3.65 -15.52 17.06
N ALA A 59 4.41 -14.57 16.52
CA ALA A 59 3.89 -13.29 16.07
C ALA A 59 2.93 -13.42 14.88
N GLU A 60 3.32 -14.19 13.85
CA GLU A 60 2.48 -14.42 12.66
C GLU A 60 1.10 -14.98 13.03
N SER A 61 1.03 -15.82 14.07
CA SER A 61 -0.24 -16.43 14.50
C SER A 61 -1.27 -15.44 15.05
N LEU A 62 -0.83 -14.35 15.68
CA LEU A 62 -1.70 -13.48 16.50
C LEU A 62 -2.86 -12.83 15.72
N PRO A 63 -2.65 -12.19 14.55
CA PRO A 63 -3.75 -11.61 13.78
C PRO A 63 -4.74 -12.68 13.31
N TYR A 64 -4.27 -13.85 12.88
CA TYR A 64 -5.15 -14.95 12.47
C TYR A 64 -5.96 -15.51 13.64
N LEU A 65 -5.37 -15.63 14.84
CA LEU A 65 -6.07 -16.08 16.04
C LEU A 65 -7.14 -15.07 16.47
N LEU A 66 -6.87 -13.77 16.37
CA LEU A 66 -7.88 -12.73 16.58
C LEU A 66 -8.99 -12.82 15.54
N ASP A 67 -8.67 -13.04 14.26
CA ASP A 67 -9.67 -13.22 13.21
C ASP A 67 -10.58 -14.43 13.48
N CYS A 68 -10.01 -15.58 13.83
CA CYS A 68 -10.75 -16.77 14.26
C CYS A 68 -11.68 -16.49 15.45
N GLY A 69 -11.25 -15.62 16.37
CA GLY A 69 -12.02 -15.24 17.56
C GLY A 69 -13.22 -14.34 17.27
N LYS A 70 -13.32 -13.71 16.09
CA LYS A 70 -14.35 -12.71 15.79
C LYS A 70 -15.76 -13.25 15.95
N ILE A 71 -15.99 -14.50 15.55
CA ILE A 71 -17.30 -15.16 15.65
C ILE A 71 -17.79 -15.34 17.10
N LYS A 72 -16.89 -15.27 18.09
CA LYS A 72 -17.23 -15.35 19.52
C LYS A 72 -17.67 -14.01 20.12
N GLY A 73 -17.53 -12.91 19.39
CA GLY A 73 -17.99 -11.58 19.78
C GLY A 73 -16.91 -10.70 20.42
N PRO A 74 -17.22 -9.40 20.61
CA PRO A 74 -16.24 -8.37 20.94
C PRO A 74 -15.60 -8.52 22.33
N GLU A 75 -16.34 -9.02 23.32
CA GLU A 75 -15.80 -9.24 24.68
C GLU A 75 -14.70 -10.32 24.70
N TYR A 76 -14.88 -11.38 23.90
CA TYR A 76 -13.90 -12.45 23.75
C TYR A 76 -12.62 -11.94 23.07
N LEU A 77 -12.78 -11.19 21.97
CA LEU A 77 -11.67 -10.54 21.28
C LEU A 77 -10.91 -9.58 22.19
N GLN A 78 -11.63 -8.76 22.94
CA GLN A 78 -11.02 -7.81 23.87
C GLN A 78 -10.22 -8.55 24.96
N GLY A 79 -10.74 -9.66 25.47
CA GLY A 79 -10.02 -10.52 26.41
C GLY A 79 -8.71 -11.07 25.85
N MET A 80 -8.73 -11.60 24.61
CA MET A 80 -7.53 -12.06 23.92
C MET A 80 -6.55 -10.91 23.70
N TRP A 81 -7.04 -9.77 23.20
CA TRP A 81 -6.20 -8.62 22.88
C TRP A 81 -5.52 -8.01 24.11
N ASN A 82 -6.24 -7.89 25.23
CA ASN A 82 -5.69 -7.43 26.50
C ASN A 82 -4.56 -8.33 27.01
N TYR A 83 -4.54 -9.60 26.63
CA TYR A 83 -3.47 -10.53 26.94
C TYR A 83 -2.30 -10.44 25.94
N ILE A 84 -2.60 -10.26 24.65
CA ILE A 84 -1.61 -10.21 23.56
C ILE A 84 -0.81 -8.91 23.59
N TYR A 85 -1.50 -7.76 23.58
CA TYR A 85 -0.89 -6.46 23.28
C TYR A 85 0.28 -6.10 24.19
N PRO A 86 0.19 -6.19 25.53
CA PRO A 86 1.31 -5.81 26.39
C PRO A 86 2.56 -6.67 26.16
N GLU A 87 2.37 -7.95 25.84
CA GLU A 87 3.47 -8.88 25.63
C GLU A 87 4.12 -8.71 24.26
N LEU A 88 3.30 -8.47 23.21
CA LEU A 88 3.77 -8.15 21.86
C LEU A 88 4.52 -6.82 21.84
N LEU A 89 3.97 -5.78 22.47
CA LEU A 89 4.61 -4.47 22.54
C LEU A 89 5.98 -4.55 23.24
N LYS A 90 6.06 -5.32 24.33
CA LYS A 90 7.32 -5.59 25.02
C LYS A 90 8.28 -6.45 24.19
N ALA A 91 7.77 -7.37 23.38
CA ALA A 91 8.61 -8.14 22.46
C ALA A 91 9.26 -7.20 21.42
N ILE A 92 8.49 -6.30 20.80
CA ILE A 92 9.00 -5.28 19.88
C ILE A 92 10.10 -4.41 20.52
N ASP A 93 9.92 -3.94 21.76
CA ASP A 93 10.91 -3.06 22.41
C ASP A 93 12.24 -3.75 22.75
N THR A 94 12.26 -5.09 22.78
CA THR A 94 13.40 -5.88 23.29
C THR A 94 13.94 -6.92 22.31
N GLU A 95 13.43 -6.98 21.09
CA GLU A 95 13.80 -7.96 20.07
C GLU A 95 15.18 -7.63 19.48
N PRO A 96 16.19 -8.50 19.63
CA PRO A 96 17.53 -8.25 19.10
C PRO A 96 17.69 -8.49 17.60
N GLU A 97 16.87 -9.35 16.98
CA GLU A 97 17.03 -9.74 15.57
C GLU A 97 16.08 -8.92 14.69
N ASN A 98 16.61 -8.15 13.74
CA ASN A 98 15.82 -7.24 12.88
C ASN A 98 14.73 -7.99 12.09
N GLU A 99 15.01 -9.19 11.57
CA GLU A 99 14.02 -9.99 10.86
C GLU A 99 12.84 -10.39 11.76
N VAL A 100 13.11 -10.81 12.99
CA VAL A 100 12.06 -11.17 13.97
C VAL A 100 11.32 -9.93 14.46
N LEU A 101 12.03 -8.80 14.66
CA LEU A 101 11.43 -7.52 15.02
C LEU A 101 10.43 -7.06 13.95
N ALA A 102 10.80 -7.18 12.68
CA ALA A 102 9.93 -6.84 11.57
C ALA A 102 8.62 -7.64 11.59
N GLU A 103 8.70 -8.95 11.87
CA GLU A 103 7.53 -9.83 11.99
C GLU A 103 6.66 -9.48 13.22
N HIS A 104 7.28 -9.12 14.35
CA HIS A 104 6.54 -8.63 15.52
C HIS A 104 5.79 -7.33 15.22
N MET A 105 6.42 -6.39 14.52
CA MET A 105 5.83 -5.11 14.14
C MET A 105 4.72 -5.27 13.11
N TYR A 106 4.92 -6.12 12.09
CA TYR A 106 3.90 -6.46 11.11
C TYR A 106 2.68 -7.13 11.76
N SER A 107 2.91 -8.09 12.67
CA SER A 107 1.86 -8.72 13.45
C SER A 107 1.05 -7.70 14.27
N LEU A 108 1.71 -6.73 14.90
CA LEU A 108 1.03 -5.65 15.63
C LEU A 108 0.15 -4.82 14.70
N ALA A 109 0.67 -4.40 13.53
CA ALA A 109 -0.10 -3.67 12.53
C ALA A 109 -1.36 -4.45 12.12
N LYS A 110 -1.22 -5.74 11.77
CA LYS A 110 -2.36 -6.59 11.39
C LYS A 110 -3.34 -6.84 12.53
N CYS A 111 -2.88 -6.93 13.77
CA CYS A 111 -3.78 -6.99 14.92
C CYS A 111 -4.62 -5.70 15.06
N ILE A 112 -4.00 -4.53 14.88
CA ILE A 112 -4.69 -3.24 14.92
C ILE A 112 -5.74 -3.15 13.79
N GLU A 113 -5.37 -3.50 12.56
CA GLU A 113 -6.31 -3.55 11.42
C GLU A 113 -7.49 -4.49 11.68
N THR A 114 -7.20 -5.66 12.25
CA THR A 114 -8.21 -6.70 12.55
C THR A 114 -9.22 -6.25 13.60
N LEU A 115 -8.79 -5.48 14.59
CA LEU A 115 -9.61 -5.03 15.72
C LEU A 115 -10.26 -3.66 15.49
N GLY A 116 -9.64 -2.80 14.69
CA GLY A 116 -10.12 -1.46 14.35
C GLY A 116 -10.09 -0.45 15.50
N ASN A 117 -10.90 0.61 15.36
CA ASN A 117 -10.97 1.71 16.32
C ASN A 117 -11.36 1.22 17.72
N GLY A 118 -10.68 1.74 18.75
CA GLY A 118 -10.91 1.43 20.16
C GLY A 118 -10.14 0.22 20.68
N CYS A 119 -9.31 -0.42 19.84
CA CYS A 119 -8.46 -1.52 20.28
C CYS A 119 -7.34 -1.07 21.25
N LEU A 120 -6.93 0.20 21.21
CA LEU A 120 -5.90 0.76 22.08
C LEU A 120 -6.51 1.79 23.03
N THR A 121 -6.17 1.67 24.32
CA THR A 121 -6.41 2.74 25.30
C THR A 121 -5.42 3.89 25.07
N GLU A 122 -5.69 5.07 25.62
CA GLU A 122 -4.76 6.21 25.55
C GLU A 122 -3.36 5.86 26.11
N ALA A 123 -3.31 5.10 27.22
CA ALA A 123 -2.06 4.66 27.82
C ALA A 123 -1.30 3.66 26.94
N ALA A 124 -2.02 2.73 26.31
CA ALA A 124 -1.45 1.80 25.35
C ALA A 124 -0.87 2.54 24.14
N MET A 125 -1.66 3.45 23.54
CA MET A 125 -1.22 4.29 22.42
C MET A 125 0.05 5.08 22.78
N ALA A 126 0.11 5.67 23.97
CA ALA A 126 1.28 6.42 24.43
C ALA A 126 2.56 5.57 24.52
N GLU A 127 2.48 4.33 25.03
CA GLU A 127 3.64 3.44 25.05
C GLU A 127 4.05 2.97 23.64
N LEU A 128 3.09 2.74 22.74
CA LEU A 128 3.39 2.45 21.34
C LEU A 128 4.15 3.61 20.68
N LEU A 129 3.66 4.85 20.81
CA LEU A 129 4.32 6.03 20.25
C LEU A 129 5.73 6.23 20.81
N LYS A 130 5.95 5.90 22.09
CA LYS A 130 7.29 5.97 22.71
C LYS A 130 8.26 4.98 22.05
N ILE A 131 7.80 3.77 21.73
CA ILE A 131 8.61 2.77 21.02
C ILE A 131 8.85 3.21 19.57
N LEU A 132 7.83 3.69 18.85
CA LEU A 132 8.01 4.20 17.48
C LEU A 132 8.99 5.39 17.45
N ASN A 133 8.89 6.30 18.41
CA ASN A 133 9.86 7.40 18.56
C ASN A 133 11.28 6.90 18.81
N LYS A 134 11.46 5.88 19.67
CA LYS A 134 12.77 5.26 19.91
C LYS A 134 13.34 4.68 18.60
N LEU A 135 12.55 3.89 17.87
CA LEU A 135 12.97 3.26 16.61
C LEU A 135 13.34 4.31 15.55
N MET A 136 12.56 5.39 15.39
CA MET A 136 12.90 6.49 14.47
C MET A 136 14.21 7.19 14.86
N LEU A 137 14.45 7.42 16.16
CA LEU A 137 15.71 8.02 16.61
C LEU A 137 16.89 7.07 16.37
N GLU A 138 16.72 5.76 16.56
CA GLU A 138 17.72 4.75 16.25
C GLU A 138 18.04 4.71 14.76
N HIS A 139 17.04 4.72 13.87
CA HIS A 139 17.21 4.84 12.42
C HIS A 139 18.14 6.00 12.05
N PHE A 140 17.82 7.21 12.54
CA PHE A 140 18.65 8.39 12.25
C PHE A 140 20.06 8.31 12.83
N ASN A 141 20.21 7.76 14.05
CA ASN A 141 21.52 7.63 14.68
C ASN A 141 22.40 6.63 13.95
N LYS A 142 21.82 5.49 13.51
CA LYS A 142 22.52 4.49 12.72
C LYS A 142 22.93 5.03 11.35
N ALA A 143 22.07 5.80 10.67
CA ALA A 143 22.43 6.48 9.43
C ALA A 143 23.65 7.41 9.60
N VAL A 144 23.70 8.20 10.68
CA VAL A 144 24.88 9.02 11.01
C VAL A 144 26.10 8.15 11.31
N ALA A 145 25.93 7.08 12.08
CA ALA A 145 27.04 6.16 12.40
C ALA A 145 27.64 5.51 11.14
N ARG A 146 26.79 5.10 10.17
CA ARG A 146 27.25 4.60 8.86
C ARG A 146 28.04 5.66 8.11
N GLN A 147 27.58 6.92 8.09
CA GLN A 147 28.32 8.01 7.45
C GLN A 147 29.67 8.30 8.11
N GLU A 148 29.79 8.18 9.43
CA GLU A 148 31.07 8.35 10.13
C GLU A 148 32.01 7.15 9.86
N LYS A 149 31.50 5.92 9.82
CA LYS A 149 32.29 4.71 9.52
C LYS A 149 32.88 4.74 8.11
N ARG A 150 32.22 5.38 7.13
CA ARG A 150 32.76 5.62 5.78
C ARG A 150 33.96 6.59 5.72
N LYS A 151 34.28 7.28 6.83
CA LYS A 151 35.41 8.22 6.90
C LYS A 151 36.65 7.60 7.56
N ASP A 152 36.56 6.37 8.04
CA ASP A 152 37.66 5.70 8.74
C ASP A 152 38.78 5.28 7.77
N GLU A 153 40.00 5.15 8.27
CA GLU A 153 41.18 4.79 7.48
C GLU A 153 41.13 3.34 6.98
N ASP A 154 40.34 2.49 7.64
CA ASP A 154 40.11 1.08 7.28
C ASP A 154 38.89 0.87 6.37
N TYR A 155 38.23 1.94 5.91
CA TYR A 155 37.13 1.85 4.96
C TYR A 155 37.60 1.22 3.63
N ASP A 156 37.01 0.07 3.30
CA ASP A 156 37.21 -0.64 2.06
C ASP A 156 35.89 -1.18 1.49
N GLU A 157 35.96 -1.94 0.40
CA GLU A 157 34.79 -2.51 -0.28
C GLU A 157 34.01 -3.49 0.62
N VAL A 158 34.69 -4.22 1.51
CA VAL A 158 34.05 -5.16 2.44
C VAL A 158 33.29 -4.41 3.52
N VAL A 159 33.85 -3.30 4.01
CA VAL A 159 33.15 -2.41 4.94
C VAL A 159 31.92 -1.79 4.28
N GLU A 160 32.01 -1.33 3.03
CA GLU A 160 30.85 -0.76 2.34
C GLU A 160 29.73 -1.78 2.13
N GLU A 161 30.04 -3.03 1.76
CA GLU A 161 29.04 -4.09 1.62
C GLU A 161 28.31 -4.35 2.96
N GLN A 162 29.05 -4.35 4.08
CA GLN A 162 28.43 -4.48 5.40
C GLN A 162 27.53 -3.29 5.73
N LEU A 163 27.97 -2.06 5.43
CA LEU A 163 27.18 -0.86 5.69
C LEU A 163 25.93 -0.77 4.81
N ALA A 164 25.99 -1.28 3.58
CA ALA A 164 24.83 -1.40 2.70
C ALA A 164 23.81 -2.39 3.28
N ASN A 165 24.26 -3.57 3.74
CA ASN A 165 23.37 -4.54 4.40
C ASN A 165 22.75 -3.96 5.69
N GLU A 166 23.52 -3.24 6.50
CA GLU A 166 23.01 -2.54 7.69
C GLU A 166 21.96 -1.47 7.32
N ASP A 167 22.10 -0.81 6.17
CA ASP A 167 21.15 0.18 5.65
C ASP A 167 19.85 -0.49 5.18
N ASP A 168 19.96 -1.58 4.42
CA ASP A 168 18.81 -2.36 3.94
C ASP A 168 17.97 -2.91 5.10
N GLU A 169 18.61 -3.42 6.16
CA GLU A 169 17.93 -3.87 7.37
C GLU A 169 17.19 -2.73 8.08
N ASP A 170 17.81 -1.55 8.20
CA ASP A 170 17.18 -0.38 8.82
C ASP A 170 16.00 0.15 7.99
N VAL A 171 16.14 0.18 6.66
CA VAL A 171 15.04 0.54 5.74
C VAL A 171 13.89 -0.45 5.86
N TYR A 172 14.19 -1.74 6.03
CA TYR A 172 13.16 -2.74 6.26
C TYR A 172 12.41 -2.47 7.58
N ILE A 173 13.09 -2.12 8.67
CA ILE A 173 12.41 -1.70 9.91
C ILE A 173 11.59 -0.42 9.72
N LEU A 174 12.09 0.56 8.96
CA LEU A 174 11.32 1.78 8.63
C LEU A 174 10.02 1.45 7.89
N SER A 175 10.02 0.48 6.98
CA SER A 175 8.79 -0.01 6.34
C SER A 175 7.77 -0.55 7.34
N LYS A 176 8.24 -1.21 8.42
CA LYS A 176 7.37 -1.73 9.48
C LYS A 176 6.86 -0.66 10.43
N ILE A 177 7.61 0.42 10.61
CA ILE A 177 7.08 1.64 11.25
C ILE A 177 5.93 2.18 10.39
N ALA A 178 6.11 2.26 9.07
CA ALA A 178 5.05 2.69 8.15
C ALA A 178 3.83 1.76 8.22
N ASP A 179 3.99 0.43 8.23
CA ASP A 179 2.89 -0.53 8.39
C ASP A 179 2.05 -0.28 9.68
N ILE A 180 2.71 -0.02 10.80
CA ILE A 180 2.01 0.31 12.06
C ILE A 180 1.27 1.64 11.94
N ILE A 181 1.91 2.68 11.39
CA ILE A 181 1.28 4.00 11.22
C ILE A 181 0.09 3.92 10.26
N HIS A 182 0.21 3.17 9.17
CA HIS A 182 -0.87 2.85 8.25
C HIS A 182 -2.06 2.22 8.99
N SER A 183 -1.82 1.16 9.78
CA SER A 183 -2.89 0.50 10.54
C SER A 183 -3.60 1.43 11.52
N LEU A 184 -2.88 2.39 12.10
CA LEU A 184 -3.42 3.41 13.01
C LEU A 184 -4.27 4.43 12.24
N PHE A 185 -3.81 4.92 11.08
CA PHE A 185 -4.62 5.80 10.24
C PHE A 185 -5.86 5.11 9.68
N LEU A 186 -5.72 3.87 9.17
CA LEU A 186 -6.84 3.07 8.70
C LEU A 186 -7.92 2.89 9.78
N SER A 187 -7.49 2.58 11.02
CA SER A 187 -8.40 2.26 12.12
C SER A 187 -9.00 3.50 12.79
N TYR A 188 -8.19 4.52 13.08
CA TYR A 188 -8.58 5.69 13.88
C TYR A 188 -8.84 6.94 13.02
N LYS A 189 -8.43 6.94 11.75
CA LYS A 189 -8.62 8.08 10.84
C LYS A 189 -8.07 9.37 11.46
N SER A 190 -8.82 10.46 11.37
CA SER A 190 -8.44 11.75 11.99
C SER A 190 -8.36 11.72 13.51
N ASP A 191 -8.93 10.71 14.20
CA ASP A 191 -8.79 10.59 15.66
C ASP A 191 -7.35 10.24 16.06
N PHE A 192 -6.53 9.76 15.12
CA PHE A 192 -5.09 9.55 15.35
C PHE A 192 -4.27 10.85 15.35
N PHE A 193 -4.80 11.96 14.84
CA PHE A 193 -4.02 13.19 14.64
C PHE A 193 -3.36 13.75 15.91
N PRO A 194 -4.01 13.79 17.10
CA PRO A 194 -3.35 14.26 18.33
C PRO A 194 -2.15 13.39 18.75
N TYR A 195 -2.16 12.12 18.37
CA TYR A 195 -1.06 11.18 18.60
C TYR A 195 0.03 11.37 17.56
N PHE A 196 -0.35 11.48 16.27
CA PHE A 196 0.58 11.72 15.18
C PHE A 196 1.36 13.03 15.34
N ASP A 197 0.75 14.09 15.91
CA ASP A 197 1.43 15.37 16.23
C ASP A 197 2.72 15.19 17.03
N GLN A 198 2.82 14.12 17.83
CA GLN A 198 3.98 13.85 18.68
C GLN A 198 5.17 13.29 17.91
N ILE A 199 4.93 12.67 16.75
CA ILE A 199 5.94 11.94 15.97
C ILE A 199 6.10 12.46 14.53
N VAL A 200 5.20 13.32 14.04
CA VAL A 200 5.19 13.83 12.66
C VAL A 200 6.52 14.44 12.22
N ASN A 201 7.26 15.07 13.14
CA ASN A 201 8.54 15.70 12.83
C ASN A 201 9.63 14.71 12.38
N HIS A 202 9.52 13.42 12.74
CA HIS A 202 10.43 12.40 12.22
C HIS A 202 10.24 12.23 10.72
N PHE A 203 8.99 12.14 10.26
CA PHE A 203 8.68 11.98 8.84
C PHE A 203 8.90 13.27 8.03
N VAL A 204 8.69 14.44 8.66
CA VAL A 204 9.11 15.72 8.05
C VAL A 204 10.63 15.74 7.83
N LYS A 205 11.42 15.23 8.78
CA LYS A 205 12.88 15.13 8.62
C LYS A 205 13.24 14.13 7.52
N CYS A 206 12.56 12.98 7.44
CA CYS A 206 12.76 12.01 6.38
C CYS A 206 12.56 12.63 4.99
N LEU A 207 11.63 13.58 4.82
CA LEU A 207 11.40 14.32 3.57
C LEU A 207 12.42 15.43 3.27
N SER A 208 13.46 15.61 4.09
CA SER A 208 14.49 16.60 3.80
C SER A 208 15.41 16.13 2.65
N PRO A 209 15.88 17.03 1.76
CA PRO A 209 16.69 16.66 0.59
C PRO A 209 17.99 15.90 0.88
N GLU A 210 18.55 16.05 2.08
CA GLU A 210 19.77 15.37 2.52
C GLU A 210 19.56 13.90 2.93
N MET A 211 18.32 13.48 3.13
CA MET A 211 17.99 12.10 3.49
C MET A 211 18.05 11.18 2.26
N PRO A 212 18.28 9.86 2.45
CA PRO A 212 18.28 8.92 1.35
C PRO A 212 16.88 8.79 0.73
N TRP A 213 16.82 8.30 -0.51
CA TRP A 213 15.58 8.13 -1.25
C TRP A 213 14.56 7.23 -0.54
N SER A 214 15.03 6.22 0.20
CA SER A 214 14.17 5.31 0.97
C SER A 214 13.42 6.04 2.10
N ASP A 215 14.08 6.99 2.78
CA ASP A 215 13.44 7.89 3.75
C ASP A 215 12.38 8.77 3.06
N HIS A 216 12.66 9.29 1.85
CA HIS A 216 11.68 10.05 1.08
C HIS A 216 10.46 9.19 0.77
N GLN A 217 10.67 7.99 0.22
CA GLN A 217 9.60 7.06 -0.14
C GLN A 217 8.68 6.76 1.06
N TRP A 218 9.22 6.25 2.17
CA TRP A 218 8.41 5.82 3.30
C TRP A 218 7.71 6.98 4.01
N ALA A 219 8.35 8.15 4.06
CA ALA A 219 7.69 9.33 4.61
C ALA A 219 6.56 9.83 3.70
N LEU A 220 6.72 9.78 2.37
CA LEU A 220 5.64 10.07 1.42
C LEU A 220 4.46 9.11 1.66
N CYS A 221 4.70 7.80 1.74
CA CYS A 221 3.65 6.81 2.01
C CYS A 221 2.88 7.10 3.32
N ILE A 222 3.57 7.55 4.38
CA ILE A 222 2.91 7.94 5.64
C ILE A 222 2.04 9.19 5.46
N PHE A 223 2.48 10.17 4.67
CA PHE A 223 1.64 11.33 4.36
C PHE A 223 0.50 11.00 3.39
N ASP A 224 0.65 9.98 2.55
CA ASP A 224 -0.43 9.45 1.74
C ASP A 224 -1.54 8.88 2.63
N ASP A 225 -1.19 8.13 3.69
CA ASP A 225 -2.15 7.65 4.71
C ASP A 225 -2.83 8.80 5.47
N VAL A 226 -2.08 9.87 5.80
CA VAL A 226 -2.64 11.09 6.41
C VAL A 226 -3.72 11.69 5.52
N ILE A 227 -3.51 11.68 4.21
CA ILE A 227 -4.44 12.24 3.22
C ILE A 227 -5.64 11.32 3.02
N GLU A 228 -5.40 10.04 2.77
CA GLU A 228 -6.42 9.05 2.44
C GLU A 228 -7.39 8.81 3.61
N TYR A 229 -6.85 8.54 4.80
CA TYR A 229 -7.66 8.22 5.97
C TYR A 229 -8.04 9.43 6.81
N GLY A 230 -7.26 10.52 6.73
CA GLY A 230 -7.60 11.79 7.35
C GLY A 230 -8.67 12.59 6.60
N GLY A 231 -8.83 12.32 5.29
CA GLY A 231 -9.77 13.03 4.43
C GLY A 231 -9.55 14.55 4.47
N PRO A 232 -10.61 15.39 4.48
CA PRO A 232 -10.46 16.84 4.51
C PRO A 232 -9.69 17.40 5.71
N ASN A 233 -9.58 16.66 6.80
CA ASN A 233 -8.82 17.09 7.97
C ASN A 233 -7.31 17.10 7.71
N CYS A 234 -6.82 16.42 6.65
CA CYS A 234 -5.41 16.39 6.27
C CYS A 234 -4.84 17.79 6.01
N VAL A 235 -5.69 18.80 5.76
CA VAL A 235 -5.33 20.22 5.68
C VAL A 235 -4.50 20.72 6.86
N LYS A 236 -4.63 20.10 8.05
CA LYS A 236 -3.78 20.35 9.21
C LYS A 236 -2.29 20.18 8.90
N TYR A 237 -1.94 19.19 8.07
CA TYR A 237 -0.56 18.82 7.76
C TYR A 237 -0.10 19.26 6.38
N GLN A 238 -0.91 20.03 5.63
CA GLN A 238 -0.61 20.39 4.22
C GLN A 238 0.75 21.05 4.01
N GLN A 239 1.24 21.81 4.99
CA GLN A 239 2.56 22.46 4.93
C GLN A 239 3.72 21.46 4.94
N HIS A 240 3.48 20.24 5.42
CA HIS A 240 4.48 19.18 5.51
C HIS A 240 4.55 18.31 4.26
N PHE A 241 3.43 18.12 3.55
CA PHE A 241 3.39 17.20 2.41
C PHE A 241 3.28 17.88 1.04
N LEU A 242 2.62 19.05 0.89
CA LEU A 242 2.36 19.60 -0.46
C LEU A 242 3.65 19.94 -1.22
N GLY A 243 4.62 20.54 -0.54
CA GLY A 243 5.93 20.86 -1.12
C GLY A 243 6.70 19.59 -1.52
N PRO A 244 6.93 18.66 -0.58
CA PRO A 244 7.56 17.37 -0.87
C PRO A 244 6.87 16.56 -1.97
N LEU A 245 5.55 16.36 -1.91
CA LEU A 245 4.79 15.66 -2.96
C LEU A 245 5.08 16.28 -4.34
N LEU A 246 5.02 17.62 -4.45
CA LEU A 246 5.25 18.29 -5.73
C LEU A 246 6.70 18.15 -6.22
N ASN A 247 7.67 18.12 -5.31
CA ASN A 247 9.08 18.01 -5.66
C ASN A 247 9.45 16.58 -6.09
N TYR A 248 9.00 15.59 -5.32
CA TYR A 248 9.36 14.18 -5.47
C TYR A 248 8.65 13.47 -6.64
N VAL A 249 7.63 14.07 -7.27
CA VAL A 249 7.12 13.58 -8.56
C VAL A 249 8.20 13.55 -9.67
N SER A 250 9.30 14.27 -9.50
CA SER A 250 10.42 14.31 -10.45
C SER A 250 11.70 13.67 -9.90
N ASP A 251 11.59 12.84 -8.87
CA ASP A 251 12.72 12.13 -8.28
C ASP A 251 13.38 11.15 -9.27
N GLU A 252 14.65 10.83 -9.06
CA GLU A 252 15.37 9.85 -9.88
C GLU A 252 14.88 8.42 -9.61
N MET A 253 14.49 8.13 -8.37
CA MET A 253 14.00 6.82 -7.96
C MET A 253 12.52 6.64 -8.30
N ALA A 254 12.18 5.52 -8.94
CA ALA A 254 10.83 5.24 -9.41
C ALA A 254 9.83 5.09 -8.26
N GLU A 255 10.28 4.50 -7.16
CA GLU A 255 9.55 4.26 -5.93
C GLU A 255 9.17 5.57 -5.24
N VAL A 256 10.08 6.54 -5.21
CA VAL A 256 9.83 7.88 -4.67
C VAL A 256 8.83 8.62 -5.54
N ARG A 257 8.98 8.54 -6.87
CA ARG A 257 8.00 9.10 -7.80
C ARG A 257 6.63 8.48 -7.57
N GLN A 258 6.54 7.15 -7.45
CA GLN A 258 5.29 6.42 -7.26
C GLN A 258 4.55 6.87 -6.00
N ALA A 259 5.23 6.93 -4.85
CA ALA A 259 4.64 7.45 -3.62
C ALA A 259 4.16 8.90 -3.79
N ALA A 260 4.99 9.78 -4.37
CA ALA A 260 4.62 11.17 -4.57
C ALA A 260 3.40 11.34 -5.51
N VAL A 261 3.28 10.54 -6.57
CA VAL A 261 2.12 10.61 -7.48
C VAL A 261 0.86 10.01 -6.86
N TYR A 262 1.00 8.94 -6.06
CA TYR A 262 -0.11 8.35 -5.31
C TYR A 262 -0.74 9.40 -4.40
N GLY A 263 0.07 10.14 -3.63
CA GLY A 263 -0.38 11.22 -2.77
C GLY A 263 -1.21 12.30 -3.47
N TRP A 264 -0.89 12.65 -4.72
CA TRP A 264 -1.73 13.58 -5.52
C TRP A 264 -3.08 12.99 -5.90
N GLY A 265 -3.12 11.69 -6.22
CA GLY A 265 -4.37 10.97 -6.46
C GLY A 265 -5.23 10.87 -5.21
N ALA A 266 -4.63 10.49 -4.08
CA ALA A 266 -5.28 10.43 -2.78
C ALA A 266 -5.81 11.80 -2.35
N LEU A 267 -5.02 12.87 -2.54
CA LEU A 267 -5.44 14.23 -2.20
C LEU A 267 -6.65 14.68 -3.01
N ALA A 268 -6.68 14.35 -4.30
CA ALA A 268 -7.82 14.63 -5.14
C ALA A 268 -9.07 13.88 -4.72
N GLN A 269 -8.95 12.61 -4.33
CA GLN A 269 -10.07 11.75 -3.99
C GLN A 269 -10.61 12.00 -2.57
N PHE A 270 -9.73 12.22 -1.60
CA PHE A 270 -10.07 12.22 -0.17
C PHE A 270 -9.88 13.58 0.51
N GLY A 271 -8.97 14.44 0.02
CA GLY A 271 -8.66 15.74 0.63
C GLY A 271 -9.80 16.76 0.57
N GLY A 272 -10.76 16.60 -0.34
CA GLY A 272 -11.90 17.49 -0.51
C GLY A 272 -11.64 18.70 -1.42
N GLU A 273 -12.69 19.49 -1.63
CA GLU A 273 -12.72 20.52 -2.69
C GLU A 273 -11.74 21.70 -2.47
N SER A 274 -11.30 21.93 -1.22
CA SER A 274 -10.34 23.00 -0.92
C SER A 274 -8.99 22.80 -1.59
N PHE A 275 -8.64 21.56 -1.95
CA PHE A 275 -7.40 21.24 -2.63
C PHE A 275 -7.49 21.32 -4.17
N ALA A 276 -8.66 21.61 -4.74
CA ALA A 276 -8.84 21.66 -6.20
C ALA A 276 -7.82 22.55 -6.92
N ALA A 277 -7.44 23.68 -6.32
CA ALA A 277 -6.45 24.60 -6.90
C ALA A 277 -5.05 23.96 -6.94
N VAL A 278 -4.58 23.37 -5.84
CA VAL A 278 -3.24 22.77 -5.79
C VAL A 278 -3.17 21.47 -6.59
N CYS A 279 -4.25 20.67 -6.64
CA CYS A 279 -4.34 19.52 -7.54
C CYS A 279 -4.19 19.96 -9.01
N ALA A 280 -4.83 21.07 -9.40
CA ALA A 280 -4.68 21.62 -10.75
C ALA A 280 -3.26 22.11 -11.05
N GLU A 281 -2.58 22.71 -10.07
CA GLU A 281 -1.17 23.13 -10.20
C GLU A 281 -0.19 21.96 -10.34
N ALA A 282 -0.53 20.78 -9.81
CA ALA A 282 0.29 19.57 -9.92
C ALA A 282 0.19 18.88 -11.29
N VAL A 283 -0.94 19.03 -12.01
CA VAL A 283 -1.20 18.33 -13.28
C VAL A 283 -0.05 18.43 -14.29
N PRO A 284 0.54 19.61 -14.57
CA PRO A 284 1.64 19.70 -15.54
C PRO A 284 2.86 18.83 -15.17
N ARG A 285 3.15 18.64 -13.87
CA ARG A 285 4.24 17.76 -13.42
C ARG A 285 3.88 16.29 -13.60
N LEU A 286 2.65 15.90 -13.29
CA LEU A 286 2.15 14.54 -13.52
C LEU A 286 2.17 14.18 -15.02
N VAL A 287 1.73 15.11 -15.88
CA VAL A 287 1.77 14.94 -17.35
C VAL A 287 3.20 14.76 -17.85
N LYS A 288 4.18 15.46 -17.26
CA LYS A 288 5.58 15.30 -17.64
C LYS A 288 6.08 13.86 -17.41
N ILE A 289 5.69 13.20 -16.32
CA ILE A 289 6.01 11.79 -16.06
C ILE A 289 5.40 10.91 -17.16
N ILE A 290 4.11 11.10 -17.43
CA ILE A 290 3.35 10.26 -18.36
C ILE A 290 3.85 10.40 -19.80
N THR A 291 4.34 11.59 -20.17
CA THR A 291 4.81 11.91 -21.52
C THR A 291 6.31 11.74 -21.69
N ASP A 292 7.03 11.29 -20.65
CA ASP A 292 8.44 10.96 -20.78
C ASP A 292 8.62 9.82 -21.81
N PRO A 293 9.60 9.91 -22.72
CA PRO A 293 9.85 8.87 -23.72
C PRO A 293 10.07 7.47 -23.11
N GLU A 294 10.64 7.39 -21.91
CA GLU A 294 10.92 6.15 -21.19
C GLU A 294 9.86 5.84 -20.12
N SER A 295 8.74 6.57 -20.10
CA SER A 295 7.65 6.40 -19.11
C SER A 295 7.09 4.98 -19.06
N ARG A 296 7.08 4.28 -20.20
CA ARG A 296 6.58 2.91 -20.33
C ARG A 296 7.68 1.84 -20.26
N ALA A 297 8.92 2.20 -19.90
CA ALA A 297 9.97 1.23 -19.59
C ALA A 297 9.65 0.49 -18.28
N VAL A 298 10.22 -0.71 -18.10
CA VAL A 298 9.94 -1.60 -16.95
C VAL A 298 10.19 -0.89 -15.61
N GLU A 299 11.21 -0.04 -15.57
CA GLU A 299 11.61 0.71 -14.38
C GLU A 299 10.67 1.89 -14.06
N ASN A 300 9.93 2.39 -15.06
CA ASN A 300 9.15 3.63 -14.96
C ASN A 300 7.64 3.42 -15.08
N ILE A 301 7.21 2.22 -15.43
CA ILE A 301 5.81 1.93 -15.74
C ILE A 301 4.90 2.14 -14.52
N ASN A 302 5.30 1.68 -13.34
CA ASN A 302 4.52 1.82 -12.10
C ASN A 302 4.23 3.28 -11.71
N PRO A 303 5.23 4.17 -11.57
CA PRO A 303 4.96 5.58 -11.31
C PRO A 303 4.20 6.27 -12.45
N THR A 304 4.37 5.82 -13.70
CA THR A 304 3.62 6.34 -14.84
C THR A 304 2.13 6.00 -14.76
N GLU A 305 1.79 4.73 -14.48
CA GLU A 305 0.39 4.31 -14.34
C GLU A 305 -0.27 4.92 -13.12
N ASN A 306 0.46 5.03 -12.00
CA ASN A 306 0.00 5.78 -10.84
C ASN A 306 -0.22 7.27 -11.18
N ALA A 307 0.61 7.90 -12.02
CA ALA A 307 0.37 9.27 -12.47
C ALA A 307 -0.88 9.40 -13.36
N ILE A 308 -1.14 8.42 -14.24
CA ILE A 308 -2.37 8.34 -15.03
C ILE A 308 -3.58 8.22 -14.10
N SER A 309 -3.50 7.36 -13.07
CA SER A 309 -4.54 7.22 -12.07
C SER A 309 -4.72 8.47 -11.20
N ALA A 310 -3.64 9.14 -10.81
CA ALA A 310 -3.71 10.41 -10.09
C ALA A 310 -4.46 11.48 -10.91
N ILE A 311 -4.16 11.61 -12.21
CA ILE A 311 -4.93 12.50 -13.10
C ILE A 311 -6.39 12.03 -13.23
N THR A 312 -6.65 10.72 -13.27
CA THR A 312 -8.01 10.17 -13.24
C THR A 312 -8.77 10.63 -11.99
N LYS A 313 -8.16 10.47 -10.81
CA LYS A 313 -8.72 10.88 -9.53
C LYS A 313 -8.94 12.41 -9.46
N ILE A 314 -8.02 13.23 -9.99
CA ILE A 314 -8.20 14.68 -10.11
C ILE A 314 -9.38 15.03 -11.04
N LEU A 315 -9.45 14.42 -12.22
CA LEU A 315 -10.53 14.65 -13.18
C LEU A 315 -11.90 14.28 -12.59
N LYS A 316 -11.97 13.16 -11.87
CA LYS A 316 -13.21 12.62 -11.29
C LYS A 316 -13.67 13.39 -10.05
N TYR A 317 -12.77 13.72 -9.14
CA TYR A 317 -13.14 14.21 -7.80
C TYR A 317 -12.82 15.69 -7.56
N ASN A 318 -11.89 16.29 -8.31
CA ASN A 318 -11.36 17.62 -8.01
C ASN A 318 -11.08 18.48 -9.26
N SER A 319 -11.95 18.39 -10.27
CA SER A 319 -11.75 19.02 -11.59
C SER A 319 -12.25 20.45 -11.72
N SER A 320 -12.79 21.07 -10.65
CA SER A 320 -13.39 22.42 -10.69
C SER A 320 -12.42 23.54 -11.11
N ARG A 321 -11.11 23.28 -11.04
CA ARG A 321 -10.03 24.20 -11.45
C ARG A 321 -9.30 23.76 -12.72
N LEU A 322 -9.76 22.69 -13.38
CA LEU A 322 -9.14 22.16 -14.59
C LEU A 322 -9.88 22.57 -15.86
N ASN A 323 -9.13 22.70 -16.96
CA ASN A 323 -9.70 22.66 -18.30
C ASN A 323 -9.94 21.19 -18.71
N VAL A 324 -11.05 20.61 -18.25
CA VAL A 324 -11.41 19.21 -18.54
C VAL A 324 -11.52 18.94 -20.04
N GLN A 325 -11.97 19.93 -20.83
CA GLN A 325 -12.10 19.76 -22.27
C GLN A 325 -10.76 19.52 -22.98
N GLU A 326 -9.69 20.10 -22.45
CA GLU A 326 -8.34 19.95 -23.00
C GLU A 326 -7.64 18.71 -22.43
N LEU A 327 -7.76 18.47 -21.13
CA LEU A 327 -7.05 17.36 -20.48
C LEU A 327 -7.63 15.99 -20.80
N LEU A 328 -8.96 15.87 -20.94
CA LEU A 328 -9.62 14.58 -21.08
C LEU A 328 -9.22 13.80 -22.36
N PRO A 329 -9.10 14.42 -23.55
CA PRO A 329 -8.58 13.74 -24.74
C PRO A 329 -7.15 13.21 -24.56
N HIS A 330 -6.28 13.93 -23.84
CA HIS A 330 -4.94 13.46 -23.51
C HIS A 330 -4.98 12.28 -22.56
N TRP A 331 -5.78 12.36 -21.50
CA TRP A 331 -5.98 11.25 -20.57
C TRP A 331 -6.39 9.96 -21.28
N LEU A 332 -7.35 10.04 -22.20
CA LEU A 332 -7.79 8.88 -22.99
C LEU A 332 -6.68 8.30 -23.89
N SER A 333 -5.71 9.12 -24.29
CA SER A 333 -4.57 8.68 -25.10
C SER A 333 -3.52 7.90 -24.31
N TRP A 334 -3.50 8.03 -22.98
CA TRP A 334 -2.53 7.35 -22.13
C TRP A 334 -2.96 5.93 -21.76
N LEU A 335 -4.22 5.57 -21.95
CA LEU A 335 -4.74 4.22 -21.68
C LEU A 335 -4.30 3.20 -22.75
N PRO A 336 -4.16 1.91 -22.41
CA PRO A 336 -4.55 1.24 -21.15
C PRO A 336 -3.51 1.33 -20.01
N VAL A 337 -3.91 0.83 -18.82
CA VAL A 337 -3.06 0.59 -17.65
C VAL A 337 -3.25 -0.84 -17.14
N TRP A 338 -2.20 -1.50 -16.63
CA TRP A 338 -2.29 -2.90 -16.18
C TRP A 338 -1.25 -3.38 -15.17
N GLU A 339 -0.22 -2.60 -14.84
CA GLU A 339 0.80 -3.02 -13.87
C GLU A 339 0.32 -2.86 -12.43
N ASP A 340 -0.38 -1.76 -12.14
CA ASP A 340 -0.91 -1.48 -10.80
C ASP A 340 -2.40 -1.86 -10.72
N MET A 341 -2.66 -3.04 -10.16
CA MET A 341 -4.01 -3.61 -10.02
C MET A 341 -4.88 -2.87 -8.99
N ASP A 342 -4.28 -2.11 -8.06
CA ASP A 342 -5.03 -1.28 -7.10
C ASP A 342 -5.49 0.02 -7.75
N GLU A 343 -4.69 0.55 -8.69
CA GLU A 343 -5.01 1.78 -9.44
C GLU A 343 -5.91 1.55 -10.66
N ALA A 344 -5.81 0.40 -11.32
CA ALA A 344 -6.60 0.06 -12.51
C ALA A 344 -8.13 0.25 -12.31
N PRO A 345 -8.76 -0.19 -11.20
CA PRO A 345 -10.17 0.06 -10.93
C PRO A 345 -10.56 1.54 -10.96
N HIS A 346 -9.71 2.45 -10.49
CA HIS A 346 -9.99 3.89 -10.52
C HIS A 346 -10.05 4.42 -11.95
N VAL A 347 -9.07 4.02 -12.77
CA VAL A 347 -8.96 4.41 -14.17
C VAL A 347 -10.12 3.88 -15.00
N TYR A 348 -10.38 2.57 -14.93
CA TYR A 348 -11.46 1.95 -15.69
C TYR A 348 -12.85 2.32 -15.17
N GLY A 349 -13.00 2.55 -13.86
CA GLY A 349 -14.25 3.04 -13.30
C GLY A 349 -14.60 4.45 -13.81
N TYR A 350 -13.62 5.35 -13.91
CA TYR A 350 -13.84 6.66 -14.52
C TYR A 350 -14.10 6.58 -16.03
N LEU A 351 -13.43 5.67 -16.74
CA LEU A 351 -13.74 5.40 -18.15
C LEU A 351 -15.21 4.95 -18.32
N CYS A 352 -15.68 4.06 -17.45
CA CYS A 352 -17.08 3.62 -17.45
C CYS A 352 -18.04 4.79 -17.17
N ASP A 353 -17.73 5.63 -16.18
CA ASP A 353 -18.53 6.83 -15.86
C ASP A 353 -18.73 7.72 -17.10
N LEU A 354 -17.65 7.95 -17.85
CA LEU A 354 -17.65 8.78 -19.05
C LEU A 354 -18.44 8.16 -20.21
N ILE A 355 -18.31 6.85 -20.43
CA ILE A 355 -19.04 6.13 -21.48
C ILE A 355 -20.54 6.11 -21.17
N GLU A 356 -20.90 5.75 -19.93
CA GLU A 356 -22.29 5.71 -19.47
C GLU A 356 -22.96 7.09 -19.53
N ALA A 357 -22.20 8.16 -19.24
CA ALA A 357 -22.65 9.54 -19.39
C ALA A 357 -22.73 10.03 -20.85
N ASN A 358 -22.42 9.19 -21.84
CA ASN A 358 -22.34 9.53 -23.26
C ASN A 358 -21.42 10.74 -23.53
N HIS A 359 -20.26 10.80 -22.86
CA HIS A 359 -19.40 11.98 -22.91
C HIS A 359 -18.82 12.20 -24.33
N PRO A 360 -19.09 13.34 -24.98
CA PRO A 360 -18.78 13.53 -26.40
C PRO A 360 -17.28 13.50 -26.73
N LEU A 361 -16.42 13.97 -25.81
CA LEU A 361 -14.96 13.90 -25.99
C LEU A 361 -14.39 12.48 -25.91
N VAL A 362 -15.14 11.54 -25.33
CA VAL A 362 -14.69 10.15 -25.14
C VAL A 362 -15.24 9.28 -26.25
N LEU A 363 -16.55 9.37 -26.53
CA LEU A 363 -17.17 8.58 -27.60
C LEU A 363 -16.88 9.13 -29.00
N GLY A 364 -16.57 10.42 -29.14
CA GLY A 364 -16.42 11.07 -30.44
C GLY A 364 -17.75 11.24 -31.17
N ASN A 365 -17.70 11.84 -32.37
CA ASN A 365 -18.91 12.07 -33.14
C ASN A 365 -19.49 10.73 -33.60
N ASN A 366 -20.79 10.52 -33.43
CA ASN A 366 -21.47 9.25 -33.76
C ASN A 366 -20.79 8.00 -33.16
N HIS A 367 -20.17 8.15 -31.99
CA HIS A 367 -19.48 7.06 -31.27
C HIS A 367 -18.29 6.44 -32.04
N GLU A 368 -17.62 7.23 -32.89
CA GLU A 368 -16.49 6.77 -33.70
C GLU A 368 -15.30 6.21 -32.89
N ASN A 369 -15.16 6.59 -31.62
CA ASN A 369 -14.09 6.08 -30.76
C ASN A 369 -14.40 4.72 -30.12
N LEU A 370 -15.60 4.19 -30.27
CA LEU A 370 -16.03 2.95 -29.60
C LEU A 370 -15.11 1.75 -29.88
N PRO A 371 -14.62 1.51 -31.12
CA PRO A 371 -13.62 0.46 -31.36
C PRO A 371 -12.36 0.59 -30.50
N LYS A 372 -11.81 1.80 -30.36
CA LYS A 372 -10.63 2.07 -29.52
C LYS A 372 -10.94 1.83 -28.04
N LEU A 373 -12.12 2.25 -27.57
CA LEU A 373 -12.55 2.04 -26.19
C LEU A 373 -12.69 0.55 -25.85
N ILE A 374 -13.25 -0.25 -26.76
CA ILE A 374 -13.33 -1.70 -26.59
C ILE A 374 -11.95 -2.33 -26.63
N ALA A 375 -11.01 -1.84 -27.46
CA ALA A 375 -9.63 -2.32 -27.45
C ALA A 375 -8.91 -2.04 -26.11
N ILE A 376 -9.10 -0.86 -25.53
CA ILE A 376 -8.57 -0.52 -24.20
C ILE A 376 -9.11 -1.49 -23.13
N ILE A 377 -10.42 -1.72 -23.11
CA ILE A 377 -11.07 -2.64 -22.18
C ILE A 377 -10.59 -4.09 -22.39
N ALA A 378 -10.42 -4.50 -23.65
CA ALA A 378 -9.94 -5.84 -23.99
C ALA A 378 -8.49 -6.07 -23.55
N GLU A 379 -7.61 -5.08 -23.71
CA GLU A 379 -6.23 -5.16 -23.24
C GLU A 379 -6.19 -5.30 -21.71
N ALA A 380 -7.04 -4.56 -20.97
CA ALA A 380 -7.13 -4.68 -19.52
C ALA A 380 -7.42 -6.13 -19.07
N PHE A 381 -8.36 -6.80 -19.74
CA PHE A 381 -8.66 -8.20 -19.46
C PHE A 381 -7.56 -9.15 -19.93
N ALA A 382 -6.96 -8.90 -21.09
CA ALA A 382 -5.85 -9.73 -21.59
C ALA A 382 -4.61 -9.70 -20.68
N ARG A 383 -4.44 -8.61 -19.92
CA ARG A 383 -3.34 -8.40 -18.97
C ARG A 383 -3.69 -8.76 -17.53
N ASP A 384 -4.90 -9.27 -17.28
CA ASP A 384 -5.42 -9.50 -15.91
C ASP A 384 -5.37 -8.24 -15.02
N ALA A 385 -5.45 -7.05 -15.61
CA ALA A 385 -5.32 -5.75 -14.93
C ALA A 385 -6.40 -5.51 -13.86
N ILE A 386 -7.53 -6.21 -13.97
CA ILE A 386 -8.65 -6.08 -13.05
C ILE A 386 -9.34 -7.43 -12.88
N ASN A 387 -9.56 -7.83 -11.63
CA ASN A 387 -10.30 -9.04 -11.32
C ASN A 387 -11.73 -8.94 -11.89
N VAL A 388 -12.18 -9.96 -12.61
CA VAL A 388 -13.48 -10.00 -13.29
C VAL A 388 -14.68 -9.94 -12.34
N ASP A 389 -14.47 -10.29 -11.07
CA ASP A 389 -15.48 -10.13 -10.02
C ASP A 389 -15.55 -8.72 -9.46
N HIS A 390 -14.59 -7.86 -9.75
CA HIS A 390 -14.59 -6.46 -9.34
C HIS A 390 -15.78 -5.70 -9.94
N THR A 391 -16.34 -4.75 -9.18
CA THR A 391 -17.52 -3.97 -9.60
C THR A 391 -17.28 -3.24 -10.93
N GLU A 392 -16.10 -2.63 -11.10
CA GLU A 392 -15.75 -1.91 -12.32
C GLU A 392 -15.53 -2.84 -13.52
N ALA A 393 -14.97 -4.05 -13.31
CA ALA A 393 -14.88 -5.06 -14.36
C ALA A 393 -16.27 -5.48 -14.85
N LYS A 394 -17.22 -5.69 -13.92
CA LYS A 394 -18.62 -5.97 -14.26
C LYS A 394 -19.27 -4.85 -15.08
N ARG A 395 -18.95 -3.58 -14.81
CA ARG A 395 -19.38 -2.44 -15.63
C ARG A 395 -18.78 -2.46 -17.03
N MET A 396 -17.47 -2.70 -17.16
CA MET A 396 -16.79 -2.87 -18.44
C MET A 396 -17.44 -3.99 -19.30
N ILE A 397 -17.73 -5.13 -18.69
CA ILE A 397 -18.41 -6.27 -19.35
C ILE A 397 -19.81 -5.88 -19.81
N SER A 398 -20.57 -5.17 -18.97
CA SER A 398 -21.90 -4.66 -19.33
C SER A 398 -21.84 -3.74 -20.54
N LEU A 399 -20.85 -2.84 -20.61
CA LEU A 399 -20.63 -1.96 -21.76
C LEU A 399 -20.34 -2.77 -23.04
N ILE A 400 -19.46 -3.76 -22.98
CA ILE A 400 -19.18 -4.64 -24.13
C ILE A 400 -20.46 -5.36 -24.60
N ARG A 401 -21.27 -5.88 -23.67
CA ARG A 401 -22.55 -6.54 -23.99
C ARG A 401 -23.56 -5.59 -24.63
N GLN A 402 -23.57 -4.31 -24.27
CA GLN A 402 -24.40 -3.32 -24.95
C GLN A 402 -23.95 -3.12 -26.40
N VAL A 403 -22.64 -3.07 -26.65
CA VAL A 403 -22.09 -2.99 -28.03
C VAL A 403 -22.44 -4.23 -28.85
N GLN A 404 -22.42 -5.42 -28.24
CA GLN A 404 -22.85 -6.67 -28.89
C GLN A 404 -24.28 -6.63 -29.43
N GLY A 405 -25.17 -5.82 -28.82
CA GLY A 405 -26.52 -5.61 -29.32
C GLY A 405 -26.58 -4.96 -30.72
N ASN A 406 -25.49 -4.34 -31.18
CA ASN A 406 -25.33 -3.81 -32.52
C ASN A 406 -24.26 -4.60 -33.27
N GLU A 407 -24.69 -5.62 -34.02
CA GLU A 407 -23.80 -6.58 -34.69
C GLU A 407 -22.76 -5.90 -35.60
N ASN A 408 -23.16 -4.91 -36.39
CA ASN A 408 -22.23 -4.19 -37.28
C ASN A 408 -21.15 -3.44 -36.50
N MET A 409 -21.54 -2.77 -35.41
CA MET A 409 -20.61 -2.03 -34.56
C MET A 409 -19.68 -2.99 -33.82
N PHE A 410 -20.22 -4.08 -33.29
CA PHE A 410 -19.44 -5.09 -32.59
C PHE A 410 -18.40 -5.74 -33.50
N GLN A 411 -18.77 -6.13 -34.72
CA GLN A 411 -17.81 -6.67 -35.70
C GLN A 411 -16.71 -5.67 -36.04
N ALA A 412 -17.03 -4.38 -36.15
CA ALA A 412 -16.03 -3.35 -36.38
C ALA A 412 -15.09 -3.14 -35.16
N CYS A 413 -15.59 -3.29 -33.92
CA CYS A 413 -14.74 -3.32 -32.73
C CYS A 413 -13.81 -4.55 -32.74
N ILE A 414 -14.37 -5.76 -32.90
CA ILE A 414 -13.62 -7.02 -32.90
C ILE A 414 -12.54 -7.04 -33.99
N GLY A 415 -12.84 -6.50 -35.18
CA GLY A 415 -11.90 -6.44 -36.30
C GLY A 415 -10.64 -5.60 -36.04
N GLN A 416 -10.61 -4.77 -34.98
CA GLN A 416 -9.44 -3.98 -34.59
C GLN A 416 -8.61 -4.63 -33.48
N LEU A 417 -9.10 -5.71 -32.87
CA LEU A 417 -8.47 -6.36 -31.73
C LEU A 417 -7.39 -7.35 -32.16
N THR A 418 -6.35 -7.49 -31.34
CA THR A 418 -5.38 -8.58 -31.44
C THR A 418 -6.03 -9.92 -31.11
N VAL A 419 -5.38 -11.04 -31.48
CA VAL A 419 -5.89 -12.39 -31.16
C VAL A 419 -6.04 -12.59 -29.65
N GLU A 420 -5.08 -12.08 -28.87
CA GLU A 420 -5.07 -12.14 -27.42
C GLU A 420 -6.24 -11.35 -26.82
N GLN A 421 -6.47 -10.12 -27.29
CA GLN A 421 -7.62 -9.30 -26.89
C GLN A 421 -8.97 -9.96 -27.24
N GLN A 422 -9.08 -10.58 -28.43
CA GLN A 422 -10.28 -11.30 -28.84
C GLN A 422 -10.55 -12.50 -27.92
N GLN A 423 -9.51 -13.24 -27.55
CA GLN A 423 -9.61 -14.37 -26.64
C GLN A 423 -10.05 -13.91 -25.26
N ALA A 424 -9.41 -12.89 -24.68
CA ALA A 424 -9.78 -12.34 -23.38
C ALA A 424 -11.25 -11.87 -23.34
N LEU A 425 -11.70 -11.14 -24.38
CA LEU A 425 -13.11 -10.76 -24.47
C LEU A 425 -14.04 -11.98 -24.55
N HIS A 426 -13.68 -13.00 -25.32
CA HIS A 426 -14.49 -14.21 -25.43
C HIS A 426 -14.63 -14.92 -24.07
N GLU A 427 -13.52 -15.09 -23.34
CA GLU A 427 -13.49 -15.75 -22.03
C GLU A 427 -14.38 -14.99 -21.03
N VAL A 428 -14.21 -13.67 -20.95
CA VAL A 428 -14.97 -12.81 -20.04
C VAL A 428 -16.46 -12.79 -20.38
N LEU A 429 -16.83 -12.77 -21.66
CA LEU A 429 -18.23 -12.73 -22.09
C LEU A 429 -18.95 -14.06 -21.91
N SER A 430 -18.23 -15.17 -22.10
CA SER A 430 -18.75 -16.54 -21.94
C SER A 430 -18.75 -17.01 -20.48
N GLY A 431 -18.05 -16.31 -19.59
CA GLY A 431 -17.94 -16.66 -18.18
C GLY A 431 -17.02 -17.86 -17.95
N THR A 432 -16.02 -18.05 -18.82
CA THR A 432 -15.03 -19.14 -18.73
C THR A 432 -13.70 -18.71 -18.13
N ASN A 433 -13.69 -17.58 -17.41
CA ASN A 433 -12.50 -17.06 -16.72
C ASN A 433 -12.11 -17.88 -15.49
#